data_AF-A0A852T9L6-F1
#
_entry.id   AF-A0A852T9L6-F1
#
_cell.length_a   1.000
_cell.length_b   1.000
_cell.length_c   1.000
_cell.angle_alpha   90.00
_cell.angle_beta   90.00
_cell.angle_gamma   90.00
#
_symmetry.space_group_name_H-M   'P 1'
#
loop_
_entity.id
_entity.type
_entity.pdbx_description
1 polymer ?
#
loop_
_entity_poly.entity_id
_entity_poly.type
_entity_poly.pdbx_seq_one_letter_code
_entity_poly.pdbx_strand_id
1 'polypeptide(L)'
;MGLYINNGKHPKVYKNKKKISEPNQKVVRRDYLSEVIEEQHQANVSLLNAINEMKHQYRNQEVVQANNLDKISNQLNEISTSNQKHTEYEELIIHLLKTQEELQKQLSEKISKQEEFQTGVLTRLDQQEALTEKISRQLNHIRSILFERTNYLAEKIDEGYKITSSYVYNLMTGSDQPITFYLMNNKKGEKQK
;
A
#
# COMPACT_ATOMS: atom_id res chain seq x y z
N MET A 1 26.21 48.17 95.49
CA MET A 1 25.59 49.45 95.09
C MET A 1 25.09 50.16 96.34
N GLY A 2 25.59 51.38 96.58
CA GLY A 2 25.40 52.10 97.85
C GLY A 2 23.97 52.60 98.02
N LEU A 3 23.38 52.30 99.18
CA LEU A 3 22.08 52.83 99.58
C LEU A 3 22.25 54.31 99.99
N TYR A 4 21.75 55.22 99.15
CA TYR A 4 21.66 56.64 99.50
C TYR A 4 20.55 56.82 100.55
N ILE A 5 20.95 57.15 101.79
CA ILE A 5 20.00 57.48 102.86
C ILE A 5 19.75 58.99 102.82
N ASN A 6 18.51 59.38 102.54
CA ASN A 6 18.09 60.79 102.53
C ASN A 6 18.06 61.36 103.96
N ASN A 7 19.02 62.23 104.27
CA ASN A 7 19.13 62.92 105.57
C ASN A 7 18.44 64.30 105.59
N GLY A 8 17.39 64.50 104.78
CA GLY A 8 16.55 65.71 104.82
C GLY A 8 16.96 66.86 103.90
N LYS A 9 17.97 66.68 103.04
CA LYS A 9 18.39 67.70 102.03
C LYS A 9 17.58 67.69 100.72
N HIS A 10 16.69 66.70 100.53
CA HIS A 10 15.86 66.59 99.32
C HIS A 10 14.37 66.43 99.69
N PRO A 11 13.60 67.54 99.77
CA PRO A 11 12.19 67.51 100.21
C PRO A 11 11.22 66.85 99.23
N LYS A 12 11.66 66.57 97.98
CA LYS A 12 10.84 65.88 96.96
C LYS A 12 10.95 64.35 97.00
N VAL A 13 11.81 63.78 97.86
CA VAL A 13 12.02 62.32 97.94
C VAL A 13 11.33 61.76 99.19
N TYR A 14 10.18 61.14 98.99
CA TYR A 14 9.40 60.49 100.05
C TYR A 14 9.96 59.10 100.38
N LYS A 15 10.40 58.89 101.63
CA LYS A 15 10.70 57.54 102.16
C LYS A 15 9.43 56.96 102.78
N ASN A 16 8.85 55.96 102.13
CA ASN A 16 7.73 55.21 102.69
C ASN A 16 8.22 54.40 103.91
N LYS A 17 7.68 54.70 105.10
CA LYS A 17 8.03 54.00 106.36
C LYS A 17 7.20 52.73 106.61
N LYS A 18 6.24 52.42 105.72
CA LYS A 18 5.44 51.19 105.84
C LYS A 18 6.32 49.97 105.55
N LYS A 19 6.16 48.92 106.37
CA LYS A 19 6.78 47.61 106.13
C LYS A 19 6.26 47.12 104.76
N ILE A 20 7.15 47.01 103.78
CA ILE A 20 6.79 46.44 102.47
C ILE A 20 6.45 44.97 102.75
N SER A 21 5.24 44.55 102.41
CA SER A 21 4.85 43.14 102.48
C SER A 21 5.52 42.42 101.32
N GLU A 22 6.74 41.95 101.55
CA GLU A 22 7.40 41.00 100.66
C GLU A 22 6.71 39.61 100.77
N PRO A 23 6.68 38.82 99.68
CA PRO A 23 7.48 38.97 98.47
C PRO A 23 6.63 39.24 97.20
N ASN A 24 7.01 40.26 96.43
CA ASN A 24 6.51 40.47 95.06
C ASN A 24 7.19 39.56 94.02
N GLN A 25 8.01 38.60 94.47
CA GLN A 25 8.51 37.49 93.67
C GLN A 25 8.16 36.18 94.38
N LYS A 26 7.14 35.47 93.87
CA LYS A 26 7.10 34.02 94.08
C LYS A 26 8.23 33.46 93.20
N VAL A 27 9.38 33.18 93.80
CA VAL A 27 10.33 32.26 93.19
C VAL A 27 9.61 30.92 93.14
N VAL A 28 9.06 30.58 91.97
CA VAL A 28 8.70 29.19 91.68
C VAL A 28 10.03 28.46 91.64
N ARG A 29 10.36 27.73 92.70
CA ARG A 29 11.37 26.68 92.59
C ARG A 29 10.77 25.62 91.68
N ARG A 30 10.96 25.78 90.37
CA ARG A 30 10.81 24.66 89.44
C ARG A 30 11.93 23.69 89.78
N ASP A 31 11.54 22.47 90.06
CA ASP A 31 12.48 21.37 90.16
C ASP A 31 12.93 21.03 88.74
N TYR A 32 14.03 21.65 88.31
CA TYR A 32 14.60 21.50 86.97
C TYR A 32 14.83 20.03 86.60
N LEU A 33 15.16 19.19 87.58
CA LEU A 33 15.33 17.76 87.34
C LEU A 33 14.01 17.11 86.94
N SER A 34 12.91 17.46 87.62
CA SER A 34 11.57 16.97 87.28
C SER A 34 11.10 17.47 85.91
N GLU A 35 11.38 18.73 85.54
CA GLU A 35 11.06 19.28 84.22
C GLU A 35 11.84 18.54 83.11
N VAL A 36 13.14 18.29 83.30
CA VAL A 36 13.96 17.52 82.36
C VAL A 36 13.50 16.06 82.26
N ILE A 37 13.11 15.43 83.36
CA ILE A 37 12.57 14.05 83.35
C ILE A 37 11.26 13.99 82.57
N GLU A 38 10.37 14.98 82.76
CA GLU A 38 9.10 15.06 82.06
C GLU A 38 9.29 15.31 80.56
N GLU A 39 10.17 16.25 80.18
CA GLU A 39 10.52 16.49 78.77
C GLU A 39 11.16 15.26 78.12
N GLN A 40 12.05 14.55 78.83
CA GLN A 40 12.64 13.30 78.34
C GLN A 40 11.57 12.20 78.18
N HIS A 41 10.61 12.11 79.10
CA HIS A 41 9.50 11.18 79.01
C HIS A 41 8.64 11.48 77.78
N GLN A 42 8.27 12.74 77.57
CA GLN A 42 7.50 13.18 76.41
C GLN A 42 8.27 12.93 75.10
N ALA A 43 9.56 13.24 75.04
CA ALA A 43 10.41 12.96 73.89
C ALA A 43 10.48 11.46 73.57
N ASN A 44 10.62 10.60 74.59
CA ASN A 44 10.63 9.15 74.42
C ASN A 44 9.28 8.62 73.91
N VAL A 45 8.16 9.14 74.42
CA VAL A 45 6.81 8.77 73.96
C VAL A 45 6.60 9.19 72.51
N SER A 46 6.95 10.43 72.15
CA SER A 46 6.88 10.92 70.76
C SER A 46 7.76 10.09 69.82
N LEU A 47 8.96 9.73 70.23
CA LEU A 47 9.88 8.90 69.45
C LEU A 47 9.31 7.48 69.26
N LEU A 48 8.74 6.88 70.30
CA LEU A 48 8.14 5.56 70.23
C LEU A 48 6.93 5.54 69.29
N ASN A 49 6.11 6.60 69.31
CA ASN A 49 5.00 6.78 68.37
C ASN A 49 5.51 6.91 66.93
N ALA A 50 6.52 7.75 66.70
CA ALA A 50 7.12 7.94 65.37
C ALA A 50 7.73 6.63 64.81
N ILE A 51 8.39 5.84 65.65
CA ILE A 51 8.92 4.52 65.25
C ILE A 51 7.78 3.55 64.88
N ASN A 52 6.70 3.55 65.66
CA ASN A 52 5.54 2.70 65.35
C ASN A 52 4.86 3.12 64.04
N GLU A 53 4.67 4.42 63.82
CA GLU A 53 4.14 4.95 62.56
C GLU A 53 5.04 4.58 61.37
N MET A 54 6.36 4.76 61.50
CA MET A 54 7.32 4.38 60.47
C MET A 54 7.27 2.88 60.16
N LYS A 55 7.16 2.03 61.19
CA LYS A 55 7.01 0.58 61.04
C LYS A 55 5.72 0.21 60.30
N HIS A 56 4.61 0.89 60.60
CA HIS A 56 3.36 0.69 59.87
C HIS A 56 3.47 1.13 58.41
N GLN A 57 4.07 2.29 58.15
CA GLN A 57 4.31 2.78 56.78
C GLN A 57 5.20 1.82 55.99
N TYR A 58 6.28 1.33 56.60
CA TYR A 58 7.21 0.39 55.96
C TYR A 58 6.50 -0.91 55.57
N ARG A 59 5.69 -1.49 56.46
CA ARG A 59 4.87 -2.68 56.14
C ARG A 59 3.89 -2.44 55.01
N ASN A 60 3.21 -1.29 55.00
CA ASN A 60 2.30 -0.93 53.92
C ASN A 60 3.06 -0.79 52.60
N GLN A 61 4.26 -0.20 52.66
CA GLN A 61 5.11 -0.02 51.49
C GLN A 61 5.61 -1.37 50.94
N GLU A 62 5.99 -2.33 51.78
CA GLU A 62 6.37 -3.68 51.35
C GLU A 62 5.23 -4.38 50.59
N VAL A 63 4.00 -4.28 51.09
CA VAL A 63 2.82 -4.86 50.41
C VAL A 63 2.59 -4.19 49.05
N VAL A 64 2.69 -2.86 48.98
CA VAL A 64 2.55 -2.13 47.72
C VAL A 64 3.66 -2.50 46.73
N GLN A 65 4.91 -2.63 47.19
CA GLN A 65 6.03 -3.05 46.36
C GLN A 65 5.84 -4.48 45.84
N ALA A 66 5.40 -5.42 46.67
CA ALA A 66 5.11 -6.79 46.26
C ALA A 66 4.02 -6.83 45.17
N ASN A 67 2.95 -6.07 45.36
CA ASN A 67 1.88 -5.96 44.37
C ASN A 67 2.36 -5.34 43.05
N ASN A 68 3.26 -4.36 43.11
CA ASN A 68 3.83 -3.74 41.92
C ASN A 68 4.76 -4.71 41.18
N LEU A 69 5.57 -5.49 41.90
CA LEU A 69 6.41 -6.53 41.31
C LEU A 69 5.58 -7.62 40.62
N ASP A 70 4.47 -8.03 41.24
CA ASP A 70 3.55 -9.00 40.63
C ASP A 70 2.93 -8.46 39.33
N LYS A 71 2.49 -7.19 39.32
CA LYS A 71 2.01 -6.53 38.11
C LYS A 71 3.06 -6.48 37.00
N ILE A 72 4.29 -6.11 37.34
CA ILE A 72 5.41 -6.07 36.38
C ILE A 72 5.67 -7.49 35.82
N SER A 73 5.66 -8.50 36.67
CA SER A 73 5.83 -9.90 36.27
C SER A 73 4.74 -10.34 35.27
N ASN A 74 3.48 -10.01 35.55
CA ASN A 74 2.36 -10.31 34.68
C ASN A 74 2.50 -9.59 33.32
N GLN A 75 2.86 -8.31 33.31
CA GLN A 75 3.11 -7.55 32.08
C GLN A 75 4.27 -8.12 31.26
N LEU A 76 5.36 -8.56 31.92
CA LEU A 76 6.49 -9.20 31.23
C LEU A 76 6.08 -10.52 30.59
N ASN A 77 5.25 -11.32 31.26
CA ASN A 77 4.71 -12.55 30.68
C ASN A 77 3.79 -12.28 29.49
N GLU A 78 2.93 -11.26 29.57
CA GLU A 78 2.09 -10.83 28.44
C GLU A 78 2.94 -10.40 27.23
N ILE A 79 3.98 -9.59 27.46
CA ILE A 79 4.91 -9.18 26.40
C ILE A 79 5.65 -10.40 25.82
N SER A 80 6.12 -11.32 26.66
CA SER A 80 6.82 -12.53 26.21
C SER A 80 5.91 -13.41 25.34
N THR A 81 4.66 -13.61 25.75
CA THR A 81 3.69 -14.40 24.96
C THR A 81 3.29 -13.69 23.67
N SER A 82 3.16 -12.36 23.68
CA SER A 82 2.93 -11.57 22.47
C SER A 82 4.10 -11.68 21.49
N ASN A 83 5.33 -11.58 21.98
CA ASN A 83 6.53 -11.71 21.16
C ASN A 83 6.63 -13.11 20.52
N GLN A 84 6.31 -14.17 21.26
CA GLN A 84 6.29 -15.52 20.69
C GLN A 84 5.29 -15.61 19.52
N LYS A 85 4.08 -15.09 19.70
CA LYS A 85 3.07 -15.04 18.62
C LYS A 85 3.55 -14.21 17.43
N HIS A 86 4.24 -13.10 17.68
CA HIS A 86 4.80 -12.28 16.61
C HIS A 86 5.82 -13.07 15.79
N THR A 87 6.72 -13.83 16.43
CA THR A 87 7.67 -14.70 15.72
C THR A 87 6.96 -15.73 14.86
N GLU A 88 5.90 -16.37 15.37
CA GLU A 88 5.10 -17.34 14.60
C GLU A 88 4.45 -16.68 13.37
N TYR A 89 3.93 -15.45 13.51
CA TYR A 89 3.39 -14.70 12.38
C TYR A 89 4.46 -14.28 11.37
N GLU A 90 5.64 -13.87 11.83
CA GLU A 90 6.76 -13.53 10.95
C GLU A 90 7.18 -14.73 10.09
N GLU A 91 7.29 -15.92 10.68
CA GLU A 91 7.58 -17.15 9.94
C GLU A 91 6.52 -17.46 8.89
N LEU A 92 5.24 -17.31 9.25
CA LEU A 92 4.12 -17.51 8.32
C LEU A 92 4.15 -16.50 7.16
N ILE A 93 4.44 -15.23 7.44
CA ILE A 93 4.58 -14.19 6.43
C ILE A 93 5.75 -14.50 5.49
N ILE A 94 6.90 -14.91 6.02
CA ILE A 94 8.05 -15.32 5.21
C ILE A 94 7.68 -16.50 4.30
N HIS A 95 6.97 -17.50 4.82
CA HIS A 95 6.50 -18.64 4.02
C HIS A 95 5.54 -18.21 2.90
N LEU A 96 4.60 -17.32 3.21
CA LEU A 96 3.66 -16.79 2.22
C LEU A 96 4.38 -16.00 1.12
N LEU A 97 5.36 -15.16 1.49
CA LEU A 97 6.17 -14.39 0.54
C LEU A 97 6.97 -15.31 -0.39
N LYS A 98 7.58 -16.38 0.13
CA LYS A 98 8.28 -17.39 -0.68
C LYS A 98 7.35 -18.08 -1.67
N THR A 99 6.16 -18.46 -1.22
CA THR A 99 5.14 -19.06 -2.09
C THR A 99 4.71 -18.10 -3.19
N GLN A 100 4.52 -16.83 -2.85
CA GLN A 100 4.14 -15.77 -3.79
C GLN A 100 5.25 -15.53 -4.84
N GLU A 101 6.51 -15.52 -4.43
CA GLU A 101 7.67 -15.39 -5.32
C GLU A 101 7.74 -16.55 -6.32
N GLU A 102 7.56 -17.79 -5.85
CA GLU A 102 7.54 -18.97 -6.72
C GLU A 102 6.39 -18.93 -7.73
N LEU A 103 5.18 -18.52 -7.30
CA LEU A 103 4.05 -18.34 -8.20
C LEU A 103 4.31 -17.25 -9.25
N GLN A 104 4.94 -16.14 -8.86
CA GLN A 104 5.31 -15.08 -9.80
C GLN A 104 6.33 -15.58 -10.83
N LYS A 105 7.32 -16.38 -10.41
CA LYS A 105 8.29 -16.99 -11.32
C LYS A 105 7.61 -17.91 -12.33
N GLN A 106 6.74 -18.80 -11.86
CA GLN A 106 5.98 -19.71 -12.75
C GLN A 106 5.07 -18.95 -13.72
N LEU A 107 4.45 -17.85 -13.26
CA LEU A 107 3.64 -16.99 -14.12
C LEU A 107 4.50 -16.31 -15.18
N SER A 108 5.66 -15.78 -14.81
CA SER A 108 6.62 -15.18 -15.74
C SER A 108 7.04 -16.17 -16.82
N GLU A 109 7.38 -17.40 -16.44
CA GLU A 109 7.75 -18.46 -17.40
C GLU A 109 6.60 -18.80 -18.36
N LYS A 110 5.36 -18.85 -17.87
CA LYS A 110 4.18 -19.08 -18.72
C LYS A 110 3.94 -17.94 -19.69
N ILE A 111 4.10 -16.69 -19.24
CA ILE A 111 3.98 -15.51 -20.10
C ILE A 111 5.03 -15.54 -21.21
N SER A 112 6.30 -15.80 -20.88
CA SER A 112 7.37 -15.89 -21.88
C SER A 112 7.11 -16.99 -22.92
N LYS A 113 6.66 -18.18 -22.49
CA LYS A 113 6.26 -19.25 -23.43
C LYS A 113 5.08 -18.84 -24.32
N GLN A 114 4.12 -18.10 -23.75
CA GLN A 114 2.98 -17.61 -24.52
C GLN A 114 3.40 -16.54 -25.54
N GLU A 115 4.32 -15.65 -25.20
CA GLU A 115 4.88 -14.65 -26.12
C GLU A 115 5.64 -15.33 -27.28
N GLU A 116 6.46 -16.33 -26.98
CA GLU A 116 7.14 -17.13 -28.01
C GLU A 116 6.15 -17.82 -28.95
N PHE A 117 5.11 -18.44 -28.38
CA PHE A 117 4.06 -19.08 -29.17
C PHE A 117 3.31 -18.07 -30.05
N GLN A 118 2.92 -16.92 -29.51
CA GLN A 118 2.24 -15.86 -30.26
C GLN A 118 3.12 -15.32 -31.39
N THR A 119 4.40 -15.12 -31.14
CA THR A 119 5.38 -14.73 -32.17
C THR A 119 5.47 -15.79 -33.26
N GLY A 120 5.50 -17.07 -32.89
CA GLY A 120 5.46 -18.19 -33.83
C GLY A 120 4.17 -18.23 -34.67
N VAL A 121 3.03 -17.88 -34.09
CA VAL A 121 1.75 -17.78 -34.82
C VAL A 121 1.76 -16.60 -35.79
N LEU A 122 2.23 -15.42 -35.37
CA LEU A 122 2.31 -14.23 -36.23
C LEU A 122 3.21 -14.48 -37.44
N THR A 123 4.41 -15.04 -37.25
CA THR A 123 5.30 -15.37 -38.37
C THR A 123 4.69 -16.37 -39.36
N ARG A 124 3.90 -17.33 -38.89
CA ARG A 124 3.16 -18.26 -39.77
C ARG A 124 2.02 -17.56 -40.52
N LEU A 125 1.32 -16.63 -39.88
CA LEU A 125 0.29 -15.82 -40.52
C LEU A 125 0.88 -14.95 -41.64
N ASP A 126 2.01 -14.30 -41.40
CA ASP A 126 2.72 -13.51 -42.41
C ASP A 126 3.12 -14.37 -43.62
N GLN A 127 3.61 -15.59 -43.37
CA GLN A 127 3.92 -16.55 -44.44
C GLN A 127 2.67 -16.97 -45.22
N GLN A 128 1.55 -17.21 -44.54
CA GLN A 128 0.29 -17.56 -45.19
C GLN A 128 -0.27 -16.39 -46.00
N GLU A 129 -0.14 -15.16 -45.51
CA GLU A 129 -0.54 -13.96 -46.23
C GLU A 129 0.26 -13.81 -47.53
N ALA A 130 1.59 -13.94 -47.46
CA ALA A 130 2.47 -13.90 -48.64
C ALA A 130 2.15 -15.00 -49.66
N LEU A 131 1.86 -16.23 -49.21
CA LEU A 131 1.43 -17.33 -50.08
C LEU A 131 0.07 -17.03 -50.73
N THR A 132 -0.87 -16.50 -49.97
CA THR A 132 -2.21 -16.14 -50.46
C THR A 132 -2.11 -15.03 -51.51
N GLU A 133 -1.26 -14.03 -51.29
CA GLU A 133 -0.99 -12.98 -52.27
C GLU A 133 -0.38 -13.55 -53.55
N LYS A 134 0.59 -14.46 -53.44
CA LYS A 134 1.19 -15.14 -54.59
C LYS A 134 0.16 -15.94 -55.39
N ILE A 135 -0.72 -16.69 -54.72
CA ILE A 135 -1.82 -17.44 -55.36
C ILE A 135 -2.77 -16.47 -56.06
N SER A 136 -3.14 -15.36 -55.42
CA SER A 136 -3.99 -14.33 -56.01
C SER A 136 -3.38 -13.75 -57.31
N ARG A 137 -2.08 -13.44 -57.30
CA ARG A 137 -1.35 -12.99 -58.50
C ARG A 137 -1.34 -14.06 -59.60
N GLN A 138 -1.11 -15.32 -59.26
CA GLN A 138 -1.15 -16.44 -60.22
C GLN A 138 -2.55 -16.61 -60.83
N LEU A 139 -3.61 -16.52 -60.03
CA LEU A 139 -4.99 -16.58 -60.52
C LEU A 139 -5.31 -15.42 -61.48
N ASN A 140 -4.85 -14.21 -61.17
CA ASN A 140 -4.99 -13.07 -62.07
C ASN A 140 -4.25 -13.28 -63.40
N HIS A 141 -3.06 -13.87 -63.36
CA HIS A 141 -2.31 -14.22 -64.57
C HIS A 141 -3.04 -15.27 -65.42
N ILE A 142 -3.54 -16.35 -64.79
CA ILE A 142 -4.34 -17.37 -65.48
C ILE A 142 -5.59 -16.74 -66.11
N ARG A 143 -6.29 -15.85 -65.39
CA ARG A 143 -7.45 -15.12 -65.92
C ARG A 143 -7.08 -14.33 -67.17
N SER A 144 -5.92 -13.65 -67.17
CA SER A 144 -5.43 -12.89 -68.33
C SER A 144 -5.16 -13.80 -69.53
N ILE A 145 -4.48 -14.93 -69.31
CA ILE A 145 -4.21 -15.91 -70.38
C ILE A 145 -5.51 -16.45 -70.97
N LEU A 146 -6.47 -16.81 -70.12
CA LEU A 146 -7.77 -17.30 -70.57
C LEU A 146 -8.49 -16.25 -71.42
N PHE A 147 -8.51 -14.99 -71.00
CA PHE A 147 -9.13 -13.91 -71.76
C PHE A 147 -8.47 -13.72 -73.14
N GLU A 148 -7.14 -13.70 -73.21
CA GLU A 148 -6.39 -13.60 -74.46
C GLU A 148 -6.71 -14.78 -75.40
N ARG A 149 -6.66 -16.01 -74.87
CA ARG A 149 -6.92 -17.22 -75.65
C ARG A 149 -8.36 -17.31 -76.13
N THR A 150 -9.34 -16.92 -75.31
CA THR A 150 -10.75 -16.88 -75.70
C THR A 150 -10.99 -15.83 -76.78
N ASN A 151 -10.39 -14.63 -76.67
CA ASN A 151 -10.49 -13.61 -77.73
C ASN A 151 -9.85 -14.07 -79.04
N TYR A 152 -8.65 -14.63 -78.99
CA TYR A 152 -7.98 -15.17 -80.19
C TYR A 152 -8.82 -16.27 -80.86
N LEU A 153 -9.42 -17.17 -80.07
CA LEU A 153 -10.30 -18.22 -80.61
C LEU A 153 -11.55 -17.62 -81.25
N ALA A 154 -12.16 -16.62 -80.62
CA ALA A 154 -13.32 -15.92 -81.16
C ALA A 154 -13.00 -15.23 -82.50
N GLU A 155 -11.86 -14.54 -82.59
CA GLU A 155 -11.38 -13.94 -83.84
C GLU A 155 -11.16 -14.99 -84.92
N LYS A 156 -10.50 -16.13 -84.60
CA LYS A 156 -10.27 -17.20 -85.57
C LYS A 156 -11.55 -17.87 -86.04
N ILE A 157 -12.53 -18.04 -85.16
CA ILE A 157 -13.86 -18.56 -85.52
C ILE A 157 -14.58 -17.56 -86.43
N ASP A 158 -14.53 -16.26 -86.15
CA ASP A 158 -15.16 -15.22 -86.97
C ASP A 158 -14.50 -15.10 -88.35
N GLU A 159 -13.16 -15.16 -88.42
CA GLU A 159 -12.40 -15.25 -89.68
C GLU A 159 -12.77 -16.51 -90.47
N GLY A 160 -12.77 -17.67 -89.81
CA GLY A 160 -13.14 -18.95 -90.43
C GLY A 160 -14.57 -18.95 -90.97
N TYR A 161 -15.51 -18.36 -90.22
CA TYR A 161 -16.90 -18.19 -90.65
C TYR A 161 -16.99 -17.27 -91.89
N LYS A 162 -16.28 -16.14 -91.91
CA LYS A 162 -16.24 -15.25 -93.09
C LYS A 162 -15.69 -15.97 -94.33
N ILE A 163 -14.58 -16.71 -94.19
CA ILE A 163 -13.97 -17.44 -95.31
C ILE A 163 -14.92 -18.53 -95.82
N THR A 164 -15.41 -19.39 -94.93
CA THR A 164 -16.28 -20.52 -95.32
C THR A 164 -17.63 -20.05 -95.87
N SER A 165 -18.24 -19.03 -95.28
CA SER A 165 -19.48 -18.44 -95.81
C SER A 165 -19.26 -17.83 -97.19
N SER A 166 -18.17 -17.08 -97.41
CA SER A 166 -17.84 -16.56 -98.73
C SER A 166 -17.62 -17.67 -99.77
N TYR A 167 -16.92 -18.75 -99.40
CA TYR A 167 -16.69 -19.89 -100.28
C TYR A 167 -18.01 -20.61 -100.64
N VAL A 168 -18.83 -20.96 -99.65
CA VAL A 168 -20.12 -21.63 -99.86
C VAL A 168 -21.06 -20.77 -100.71
N TYR A 169 -21.05 -19.45 -100.51
CA TYR A 169 -21.83 -18.52 -101.31
C TYR A 169 -21.40 -18.45 -102.76
N ASN A 170 -20.09 -18.33 -103.01
CA ASN A 170 -19.55 -18.31 -104.35
C ASN A 170 -19.93 -19.61 -105.08
N LEU A 171 -19.91 -20.75 -104.38
CA LEU A 171 -20.35 -22.03 -104.92
C LEU A 171 -21.86 -22.08 -105.26
N MET A 172 -22.70 -21.50 -104.39
CA MET A 172 -24.17 -21.52 -104.53
C MET A 172 -24.70 -20.49 -105.54
N THR A 173 -24.04 -19.34 -105.68
CA THR A 173 -24.55 -18.20 -106.46
C THR A 173 -23.73 -17.89 -107.72
N GLY A 174 -22.53 -18.46 -107.85
CA GLY A 174 -21.67 -18.27 -109.02
C GLY A 174 -21.11 -16.85 -109.19
N SER A 175 -21.16 -16.00 -108.15
CA SER A 175 -20.67 -14.63 -108.17
C SER A 175 -19.52 -14.41 -107.18
N ASP A 176 -18.52 -13.60 -107.54
CA ASP A 176 -17.31 -13.33 -106.73
C ASP A 176 -17.52 -12.31 -105.59
N GLN A 177 -18.76 -11.89 -105.30
CA GLN A 177 -19.01 -10.88 -104.26
C GLN A 177 -19.15 -11.52 -102.87
N PRO A 178 -18.39 -11.06 -101.86
CA PRO A 178 -18.44 -11.67 -100.53
C PRO A 178 -19.77 -11.40 -99.80
N ILE A 179 -20.36 -12.45 -99.20
CA ILE A 179 -21.62 -12.40 -98.40
C ILE A 179 -21.66 -11.26 -97.39
N THR A 180 -20.52 -10.91 -96.80
CA THR A 180 -20.41 -9.86 -95.78
C THR A 180 -21.01 -8.54 -96.25
N PHE A 181 -20.93 -8.22 -97.55
CA PHE A 181 -21.54 -7.02 -98.12
C PHE A 181 -23.08 -7.06 -98.14
N TYR A 182 -23.68 -8.23 -98.41
CA TYR A 182 -25.13 -8.42 -98.39
C TYR A 182 -25.71 -8.33 -96.97
N LEU A 183 -25.05 -8.99 -96.00
CA LEU A 183 -25.48 -8.94 -94.60
C LEU A 183 -25.31 -7.54 -93.96
N MET A 184 -24.26 -6.79 -94.33
CA MET A 184 -24.09 -5.39 -93.88
C MET A 184 -25.14 -4.44 -94.47
N ASN A 185 -25.54 -4.63 -95.73
CA ASN A 185 -26.61 -3.84 -96.34
C ASN A 185 -27.97 -4.10 -95.68
N ASN A 186 -28.27 -5.35 -95.31
CA ASN A 186 -29.51 -5.68 -94.60
C ASN A 186 -29.52 -5.12 -93.17
N LYS A 187 -28.41 -5.18 -92.42
CA LYS A 187 -28.33 -4.57 -91.07
C LYS A 187 -28.39 -3.04 -91.05
N LYS A 188 -28.01 -2.34 -92.13
CA LYS A 188 -28.20 -0.88 -92.24
C LYS A 188 -29.66 -0.49 -92.48
N GLY A 189 -30.46 -1.36 -93.11
CA GLY A 189 -31.90 -1.15 -93.30
C GLY A 189 -32.74 -1.29 -92.01
N GLU A 190 -32.27 -2.06 -91.02
CA GLU A 190 -32.99 -2.27 -89.75
C GLU A 190 -32.73 -1.18 -88.69
N LYS A 191 -31.69 -0.35 -88.83
CA LYS A 191 -31.37 0.73 -87.86
C LYS A 191 -32.04 2.09 -88.17
N GLN A 192 -32.91 2.17 -89.18
CA GLN A 192 -33.64 3.39 -89.57
C GLN A 192 -35.16 3.32 -89.32
N LYS A 193 -35.63 2.49 -88.37
CA LYS A 193 -36.99 2.54 -87.85
C LYS A 193 -37.00 2.69 -86.34
#